data_AF-A0A2V8TUA0-F1
#
_entry.id   AF-A0A2V8TUA0-F1
#
_cell.length_a   1.000
_cell.length_b   1.000
_cell.length_c   1.000
_cell.angle_alpha   90.00
_cell.angle_beta   90.00
_cell.angle_gamma   90.00
#
_symmetry.space_group_name_H-M   'P 1'
#
loop_
_entity.id
_entity.type
_entity.pdbx_description
1 polymer ?
#
loop_
_entity_poly.entity_id
_entity_poly.type
_entity_poly.pdbx_seq_one_letter_code
_entity_poly.pdbx_strand_id
1 'polypeptide(L)' 'AKKKPSYRVVVIEKDRARDSRSVEVVGTYNPIAKPAAVKLDHERIAHWMKNGARPSDTVARLLKSNPAPAA' A
#
# COMPACT_ATOMS: atom_id res chain seq x y z
N ALA A 1 -17.54 -6.77 9.97
CA ALA A 1 -18.14 -5.80 10.92
C ALA A 1 -18.21 -4.43 10.25
N LYS A 2 -19.40 -3.79 10.23
CA LYS A 2 -19.56 -2.44 9.66
C LYS A 2 -18.69 -1.43 10.45
N LYS A 3 -18.24 -0.36 9.79
CA LYS A 3 -17.39 0.71 10.37
C LYS A 3 -15.99 0.29 10.85
N LYS A 4 -15.49 -0.88 10.41
CA LYS A 4 -14.12 -1.32 10.67
C LYS A 4 -13.36 -1.48 9.34
N PRO A 5 -12.84 -0.39 8.73
CA PRO A 5 -12.12 -0.47 7.48
C PRO A 5 -10.76 -1.18 7.65
N SER A 6 -10.43 -2.04 6.69
CA SER A 6 -9.11 -2.64 6.53
C SER A 6 -8.74 -2.54 5.05
N TYR A 7 -7.55 -2.00 4.77
CA TYR A 7 -7.12 -1.71 3.41
C TYR A 7 -5.94 -2.60 3.03
N ARG A 8 -5.94 -3.06 1.78
CA ARG A 8 -4.77 -3.69 1.16
C ARG A 8 -4.08 -2.66 0.28
N VAL A 9 -2.76 -2.59 0.37
CA VAL A 9 -1.96 -1.80 -0.55
C VAL A 9 -1.63 -2.71 -1.73
N VAL A 10 -2.16 -2.37 -2.90
CA VAL A 10 -2.10 -3.22 -4.08
C VAL A 10 -1.56 -2.46 -5.27
N VAL A 11 -0.90 -3.18 -6.18
CA VAL A 11 -0.53 -2.69 -7.50
C VAL A 11 -1.60 -3.15 -8.48
N ILE A 12 -2.18 -2.19 -9.19
CA ILE A 12 -3.25 -2.42 -10.15
C ILE A 12 -3.20 -1.36 -11.25
N GLU A 13 -3.65 -1.72 -12.45
CA GLU A 13 -3.86 -0.79 -13.55
C GLU A 13 -4.96 0.22 -13.24
N LYS A 14 -4.78 1.46 -13.72
CA LYS A 14 -5.68 2.59 -13.42
C LYS A 14 -7.13 2.35 -13.87
N ASP A 15 -7.33 1.65 -14.98
CA ASP A 15 -8.65 1.46 -15.59
C ASP A 15 -9.45 0.32 -14.93
N ARG A 16 -8.85 -0.42 -14.00
CA ARG A 16 -9.52 -1.54 -13.32
C ARG A 16 -10.33 -1.07 -12.13
N ALA A 17 -11.41 -1.79 -11.83
CA ALA A 17 -12.21 -1.54 -10.64
C ALA A 17 -11.37 -1.71 -9.36
N ARG A 18 -11.61 -0.84 -8.37
CA ARG A 18 -10.84 -0.75 -7.11
C ARG A 18 -10.63 -2.09 -6.40
N ASP A 19 -11.69 -2.89 -6.30
CA ASP A 19 -11.70 -4.15 -5.53
C ASP A 19 -11.53 -5.40 -6.42
N SER A 20 -11.09 -5.21 -7.67
CA SER A 20 -10.88 -6.31 -8.61
C SER A 20 -9.54 -7.04 -8.38
N ARG A 21 -9.21 -8.00 -9.26
CA ARG A 21 -7.94 -8.73 -9.22
C ARG A 21 -6.77 -7.76 -9.42
N SER A 22 -5.98 -7.59 -8.37
CA SER A 22 -4.72 -6.86 -8.40
C SER A 22 -3.62 -7.67 -9.08
N VAL A 23 -2.60 -6.99 -9.62
CA VAL A 23 -1.37 -7.63 -10.10
C VAL A 23 -0.62 -8.23 -8.92
N GLU A 24 -0.47 -7.43 -7.86
CA GLU A 24 0.27 -7.82 -6.65
C GLU A 24 -0.26 -7.08 -5.42
N VAL A 25 -0.19 -7.73 -4.26
CA VAL A 25 -0.47 -7.12 -2.96
C VAL A 25 0.86 -6.83 -2.28
N VAL A 26 1.19 -5.55 -2.11
CA VAL A 26 2.49 -5.07 -1.59
C VAL A 26 2.41 -4.62 -0.13
N GLY A 27 1.24 -4.72 0.50
CA GLY A 27 1.09 -4.40 1.91
C GLY A 27 -0.34 -4.39 2.44
N THR A 28 -0.46 -4.05 3.72
CA THR A 28 -1.73 -3.90 4.42
C THR A 28 -1.72 -2.66 5.30
N TYR A 29 -2.85 -1.96 5.34
CA TYR A 29 -3.06 -0.78 6.16
C TYR A 29 -4.32 -0.91 7.00
N ASN A 30 -4.16 -0.90 8.32
CA ASN A 30 -5.26 -0.90 9.27
C ASN A 30 -5.25 0.40 10.11
N PRO A 31 -6.17 1.34 9.82
CA PRO A 31 -6.25 2.61 10.55
C PRO A 31 -6.87 2.49 11.95
N ILE A 32 -7.52 1.37 12.28
CA ILE A 32 -8.27 1.20 13.54
C ILE A 32 -7.32 0.82 14.68
N ALA A 33 -6.27 0.08 14.35
CA ALA A 33 -5.24 -0.26 15.32
C ALA A 33 -4.60 1.03 15.85
N LYS A 34 -4.33 1.08 17.16
CA LYS A 34 -3.58 2.15 17.81
C LYS A 34 -2.34 1.51 18.44
N PRO A 35 -1.13 1.71 17.87
CA PRO A 35 -0.79 2.52 16.69
C PRO A 35 -1.30 1.91 15.38
N ALA A 36 -1.44 2.75 14.34
CA ALA A 36 -1.91 2.32 13.02
C ALA A 36 -1.00 1.19 12.50
N ALA A 37 -1.59 0.02 12.24
CA ALA A 37 -0.82 -1.13 11.80
C ALA A 37 -0.59 -1.02 10.30
N VAL A 38 0.66 -0.72 9.93
CA VAL A 38 1.11 -0.60 8.55
C VAL A 38 2.12 -1.69 8.30
N LYS A 39 1.90 -2.51 7.27
CA LYS A 39 2.88 -3.49 6.77
C LYS A 39 3.10 -3.19 5.29
N LEU A 40 4.32 -2.81 4.93
CA LEU A 40 4.70 -2.51 3.55
C LEU A 40 5.90 -3.37 3.18
N ASP A 41 5.85 -3.97 2.00
CA ASP A 41 7.00 -4.59 1.37
C ASP A 41 7.77 -3.54 0.58
N HIS A 42 8.82 -3.00 1.22
CA HIS A 42 9.60 -1.91 0.63
C HIS A 42 10.38 -2.34 -0.62
N GLU A 43 10.80 -3.59 -0.72
CA GLU A 43 11.57 -4.11 -1.85
C GLU A 43 10.69 -4.17 -3.10
N ARG A 44 9.48 -4.75 -2.95
CA ARG A 44 8.51 -4.84 -4.06
C ARG A 44 8.02 -3.46 -4.46
N ILE A 45 7.75 -2.57 -3.51
CA ILE A 45 7.33 -1.20 -3.83
C ILE A 45 8.44 -0.46 -4.59
N ALA A 46 9.71 -0.59 -4.19
CA ALA A 46 10.84 0.00 -4.90
C ALA A 46 10.97 -0.56 -6.33
N HIS A 47 10.76 -1.87 -6.52
CA HIS A 47 10.74 -2.49 -7.84
C HIS A 47 9.65 -1.88 -8.74
N TRP A 48 8.42 -1.79 -8.24
CA TRP A 48 7.31 -1.21 -9.01
C TRP A 48 7.49 0.28 -9.29
N MET A 49 8.05 1.05 -8.36
CA MET A 49 8.38 2.46 -8.58
C MET A 49 9.44 2.62 -9.70
N LYS A 50 10.45 1.74 -9.74
CA LYS A 50 11.44 1.71 -10.85
C LYS A 50 10.81 1.37 -12.20
N ASN A 51 9.80 0.51 -12.21
CA ASN A 51 9.04 0.16 -13.41
C ASN A 51 8.03 1.24 -13.83
N GLY A 52 7.94 2.37 -13.12
CA GLY A 52 7.07 3.50 -13.46
C GLY A 52 5.72 3.54 -12.74
N ALA A 53 5.50 2.68 -11.73
CA ALA A 53 4.28 2.74 -10.93
C ALA A 53 4.19 4.06 -10.16
N ARG A 54 3.01 4.68 -10.17
CA ARG A 54 2.73 5.92 -9.44
C ARG A 54 1.89 5.63 -8.18
N PRO A 55 2.38 5.96 -6.97
CA PRO A 55 1.60 5.79 -5.76
C PRO A 55 0.46 6.81 -5.67
N SER A 56 -0.60 6.45 -4.96
CA SER A 56 -1.66 7.41 -4.56
C SER A 56 -1.20 8.29 -3.40
N ASP A 57 -1.85 9.44 -3.18
CA ASP A 57 -1.45 10.40 -2.13
C ASP A 57 -1.39 9.74 -0.73
N THR A 58 -2.38 8.92 -0.37
CA THR A 58 -2.36 8.19 0.90
C THR A 58 -1.19 7.21 1.00
N VAL A 59 -0.88 6.47 -0.07
CA VAL A 59 0.23 5.52 -0.09
C VAL A 59 1.57 6.25 -0.02
N ALA A 60 1.71 7.39 -0.71
CA ALA A 60 2.90 8.23 -0.64
C ALA A 60 3.14 8.74 0.80
N ARG A 61 2.10 9.16 1.51
CA ARG A 61 2.19 9.54 2.93
C ARG A 61 2.60 8.35 3.80
N LEU A 62 2.01 7.17 3.59
CA LEU A 62 2.35 5.95 4.33
C LEU A 62 3.82 5.55 4.12
N LEU A 63 4.34 5.67 2.89
CA LEU A 63 5.74 5.42 2.56
C LEU A 63 6.68 6.44 3.20
N LYS A 64 6.28 7.71 3.29
CA LYS A 64 7.07 8.73 3.98
C LYS A 64 7.12 8.51 5.49
N SER A 65 6.01 8.06 6.09
CA SER A 65 5.92 7.78 7.52
C SER A 65 6.57 6.46 7.94
N ASN A 66 6.70 5.50 7.01
CA ASN A 66 7.39 4.23 7.22
C ASN A 66 8.53 4.14 6.20
N PRO A 67 9.71 4.74 6.49
CA PRO A 67 10.87 4.54 5.64
C PRO A 67 11.26 3.06 5.67
N ALA A 68 11.80 2.56 4.55
CA ALA A 68 12.41 1.24 4.53
C ALA A 68 13.49 1.18 5.62
N PRO A 69 13.66 0.03 6.31
CA PRO A 69 14.80 -0.14 7.21
C PRO A 69 16.06 0.11 6.40
N ALA A 70 16.78 1.20 6.73
CA ALA A 70 18.08 1.48 6.15
C ALA A 70 19.01 0.34 6.58
N ALA A 71 19.34 -0.53 5.63
CA ALA A 71 20.41 -1.51 5.79
C ALA A 71 21.76 -0.80 5.77
#